data_AF-A0A8T3Z341-F1
#
_entry.id   AF-A0A8T3Z341-F1
#
_cell.length_a   1.000
_cell.length_b   1.000
_cell.length_c   1.000
_cell.angle_alpha   90.00
_cell.angle_beta   90.00
_cell.angle_gamma   90.00
#
_symmetry.space_group_name_H-M   'P 1'
#
loop_
_entity.id
_entity.type
_entity.pdbx_description
1 polymer ?
#
loop_
_entity_poly.entity_id
_entity_poly.type
_entity_poly.pdbx_seq_one_letter_code
_entity_poly.pdbx_strand_id
1 'polypeptide(L)'
;NVIGILKSNPDLAMMAIKTRKIGQEITGIVGGKPISPVTAIPGGQSRGITSEQQAQLLSKAKDAINLIEQGVDVAKPLFAQYSEAIEALGPVESHFGALSNGGSIEFYDGPAKIIDKSGNSVYEFAAADYLDYIEEKVQPWSYLKFPYLKQIGFPEGNYRVGPLARLNVADTIPTEKASALYGEYKDQYGIAQNALLYHYARLIELMYAAERAVQLLEDDSITGTDLRQNLSEPLMTKDEAKQSSETKRGVGMIEATRGILIHDYETDAGGFINRANLIVSTGQNNLSMDIGVRETAKQMIHGEEVSEGLKNRLEMIVRAYDPCLSCATHAIDGSSPLAVDIYDSEGQLLKKHLL
;
A
#
# COMPACT_ATOMS: atom_id res chain seq x y z
N ASN A 1 -15.36 -10.12 -12.30
CA ASN A 1 -15.44 -8.66 -12.00
C ASN A 1 -16.60 -8.40 -11.04
N VAL A 2 -16.71 -7.20 -10.45
CA VAL A 2 -17.75 -6.88 -9.43
C VAL A 2 -19.17 -7.07 -9.95
N ILE A 3 -19.44 -6.75 -11.22
CA ILE A 3 -20.76 -6.96 -11.84
C ILE A 3 -21.11 -8.45 -11.90
N GLY A 4 -20.14 -9.30 -12.20
CA GLY A 4 -20.29 -10.76 -12.17
C GLY A 4 -20.62 -11.27 -10.77
N ILE A 5 -19.91 -10.78 -9.75
CA ILE A 5 -20.18 -11.13 -8.35
C ILE A 5 -21.56 -10.63 -7.93
N LEU A 6 -21.95 -9.41 -8.29
CA LEU A 6 -23.28 -8.88 -7.99
C LEU A 6 -24.40 -9.73 -8.58
N LYS A 7 -24.17 -10.36 -9.75
CA LYS A 7 -25.14 -11.27 -10.37
C LYS A 7 -25.19 -12.64 -9.69
N SER A 8 -24.04 -13.19 -9.27
CA SER A 8 -23.96 -14.55 -8.72
C SER A 8 -24.13 -14.61 -7.19
N ASN A 9 -23.71 -13.57 -6.48
CA ASN A 9 -23.81 -13.42 -5.04
C ASN A 9 -24.05 -11.94 -4.67
N PRO A 10 -25.30 -11.44 -4.80
CA PRO A 10 -25.65 -10.06 -4.51
C PRO A 10 -25.32 -9.64 -3.07
N ASP A 11 -25.49 -10.54 -2.11
CA ASP A 11 -25.28 -10.24 -0.69
C ASP A 11 -23.81 -9.93 -0.40
N LEU A 12 -22.88 -10.73 -0.96
CA LEU A 12 -21.44 -10.46 -0.86
C LEU A 12 -21.05 -9.13 -1.51
N ALA A 13 -21.62 -8.82 -2.69
CA ALA A 13 -21.37 -7.54 -3.34
C ALA A 13 -21.89 -6.35 -2.51
N MET A 14 -23.09 -6.48 -1.93
CA MET A 14 -23.68 -5.46 -1.07
C MET A 14 -22.91 -5.27 0.23
N MET A 15 -22.37 -6.34 0.81
CA MET A 15 -21.49 -6.29 1.97
C MET A 15 -20.24 -5.45 1.67
N ALA A 16 -19.53 -5.74 0.57
CA ALA A 16 -18.36 -4.97 0.15
C ALA A 16 -18.69 -3.48 -0.10
N ILE A 17 -19.84 -3.18 -0.72
CA ILE A 17 -20.30 -1.80 -0.94
C ILE A 17 -20.57 -1.08 0.39
N LYS A 18 -21.21 -1.75 1.35
CA LYS A 18 -21.49 -1.20 2.69
C LYS A 18 -20.21 -0.92 3.46
N THR A 19 -19.26 -1.86 3.48
CA THR A 19 -17.95 -1.66 4.13
C THR A 19 -17.22 -0.46 3.53
N ARG A 20 -17.19 -0.35 2.19
CA ARG A 20 -16.60 0.81 1.51
C ARG A 20 -17.31 2.11 1.87
N LYS A 21 -18.64 2.10 1.94
CA LYS A 21 -19.43 3.28 2.30
C LYS A 21 -19.05 3.79 3.70
N ILE A 22 -18.90 2.89 4.67
CA ILE A 22 -18.51 3.25 6.04
C ILE A 22 -17.12 3.92 6.05
N GLY A 23 -16.13 3.35 5.37
CA GLY A 23 -14.80 3.98 5.25
C GLY A 23 -14.86 5.37 4.63
N GLN A 24 -15.66 5.55 3.57
CA GLN A 24 -15.86 6.87 2.94
C GLN A 24 -16.58 7.87 3.85
N GLU A 25 -17.50 7.42 4.71
CA GLU A 25 -18.18 8.27 5.69
C GLU A 25 -17.22 8.73 6.79
N ILE A 26 -16.33 7.85 7.28
CA ILE A 26 -15.25 8.21 8.21
C ILE A 26 -14.37 9.30 7.59
N THR A 27 -13.86 9.09 6.37
CA THR A 27 -13.05 10.09 5.66
C THR A 27 -13.83 11.37 5.38
N GLY A 28 -15.13 11.29 5.08
CA GLY A 28 -15.99 12.46 4.88
C GLY A 28 -16.14 13.31 6.13
N ILE A 29 -16.37 12.68 7.28
CA ILE A 29 -16.58 13.36 8.55
C ILE A 29 -15.26 13.93 9.11
N VAL A 30 -14.17 13.16 9.09
CA VAL A 30 -12.85 13.60 9.62
C VAL A 30 -12.12 14.49 8.62
N GLY A 31 -12.10 14.07 7.35
CA GLY A 31 -11.38 14.71 6.24
C GLY A 31 -12.11 15.87 5.57
N GLY A 32 -13.40 16.09 5.89
CA GLY A 32 -14.26 17.09 5.25
C GLY A 32 -14.82 16.70 3.89
N LYS A 33 -14.19 15.75 3.20
CA LYS A 33 -14.67 15.17 1.94
C LYS A 33 -14.32 13.68 1.89
N PRO A 34 -15.19 12.82 1.36
CA PRO A 34 -14.92 11.39 1.24
C PRO A 34 -13.79 11.08 0.24
N ILE A 35 -13.54 11.98 -0.71
CA ILE A 35 -12.46 11.92 -1.70
C ILE A 35 -11.76 13.27 -1.68
N SER A 36 -10.43 13.27 -1.67
CA SER A 36 -9.59 14.46 -1.51
C SER A 36 -9.89 15.23 -0.21
N PRO A 37 -9.59 14.64 0.96
CA PRO A 37 -9.78 15.30 2.25
C PRO A 37 -8.91 16.57 2.36
N VAL A 38 -9.35 17.53 3.17
CA VAL A 38 -8.78 18.89 3.24
C VAL A 38 -8.54 19.38 4.67
N THR A 39 -8.75 18.54 5.67
CA THR A 39 -8.63 18.96 7.07
C THR A 39 -7.21 18.88 7.61
N ALA A 40 -6.36 18.02 7.06
CA ALA A 40 -4.93 17.99 7.39
C ALA A 40 -4.22 19.23 6.82
N ILE A 41 -3.65 20.03 7.71
CA ILE A 41 -2.90 21.25 7.40
C ILE A 41 -1.58 21.26 8.19
N PRO A 42 -0.58 22.07 7.80
CA PRO A 42 0.62 22.23 8.62
C PRO A 42 0.26 22.61 10.06
N GLY A 43 0.78 21.85 11.02
CA GLY A 43 0.50 22.02 12.45
C GLY A 43 -0.67 21.20 12.99
N GLY A 44 -1.50 20.53 12.17
CA GLY A 44 -2.54 19.63 12.66
C GLY A 44 -3.81 19.64 11.80
N GLN A 45 -4.97 19.77 12.44
CA GLN A 45 -6.28 19.69 11.78
C GLN A 45 -6.97 21.06 11.71
N SER A 46 -7.66 21.32 10.59
CA SER A 46 -8.42 22.56 10.40
C SER A 46 -9.71 22.60 11.23
N ARG A 47 -10.29 21.43 11.51
CA ARG A 47 -11.44 21.20 12.41
C ARG A 47 -11.39 19.80 13.03
N GLY A 48 -12.07 19.64 14.16
CA GLY A 48 -12.31 18.35 14.81
C GLY A 48 -13.65 17.73 14.40
N ILE A 49 -14.04 16.68 15.13
CA ILE A 49 -15.37 16.06 15.04
C ILE A 49 -16.16 16.29 16.35
N THR A 50 -17.47 16.32 16.26
CA THR A 50 -18.34 16.46 17.44
C THR A 50 -18.57 15.11 18.13
N SER A 51 -19.01 15.10 19.39
CA SER A 51 -19.39 13.86 20.08
C SER A 51 -20.55 13.11 19.40
N GLU A 52 -21.47 13.83 18.74
CA GLU A 52 -22.53 13.21 17.93
C GLU A 52 -21.93 12.49 16.70
N GLN A 53 -20.99 13.13 16.01
CA GLN A 53 -20.28 12.53 14.88
C GLN A 53 -19.42 11.34 15.32
N GLN A 54 -18.73 11.45 16.46
CA GLN A 54 -17.98 10.35 17.07
C GLN A 54 -18.90 9.15 17.33
N ALA A 55 -20.03 9.34 18.01
CA ALA A 55 -21.00 8.28 18.31
C ALA A 55 -21.57 7.63 17.04
N GLN A 56 -21.90 8.44 16.03
CA GLN A 56 -22.35 7.95 14.72
C GLN A 56 -21.27 7.09 14.04
N LEU A 57 -20.02 7.57 14.01
CA LEU A 57 -18.91 6.85 13.39
C LEU A 57 -18.58 5.56 14.17
N LEU A 58 -18.66 5.60 15.50
CA LEU A 58 -18.37 4.44 16.34
C LEU A 58 -19.35 3.29 16.06
N SER A 59 -20.64 3.59 15.98
CA SER A 59 -21.66 2.61 15.58
C SER A 59 -21.35 2.00 14.22
N LYS A 60 -20.96 2.82 13.24
CA LYS A 60 -20.64 2.37 11.88
C LYS A 60 -19.36 1.55 11.82
N ALA A 61 -18.34 1.91 12.59
CA ALA A 61 -17.09 1.16 12.67
C ALA A 61 -17.34 -0.24 13.25
N LYS A 62 -18.20 -0.36 14.27
CA LYS A 62 -18.67 -1.65 14.82
C LYS A 62 -19.44 -2.46 13.77
N ASP A 63 -20.32 -1.83 12.99
CA ASP A 63 -20.98 -2.50 11.86
C ASP A 63 -19.99 -2.99 10.80
N ALA A 64 -18.93 -2.22 10.52
CA ALA A 64 -17.90 -2.61 9.56
C ALA A 64 -17.18 -3.89 9.99
N ILE A 65 -16.84 -4.04 11.28
CA ILE A 65 -16.23 -5.27 11.82
C ILE A 65 -17.11 -6.48 11.49
N ASN A 66 -18.42 -6.40 11.76
CA ASN A 66 -19.36 -7.50 11.49
C ASN A 66 -19.46 -7.84 9.99
N LEU A 67 -19.41 -6.83 9.11
CA LEU A 67 -19.42 -7.04 7.67
C LEU A 67 -18.10 -7.67 7.18
N ILE A 68 -16.96 -7.23 7.73
CA ILE A 68 -15.64 -7.75 7.36
C ILE A 68 -15.50 -9.19 7.82
N GLU A 69 -15.98 -9.55 9.01
CA GLU A 69 -15.97 -10.92 9.53
C GLU A 69 -16.70 -11.88 8.60
N GLN A 70 -17.92 -11.54 8.16
CA GLN A 70 -18.64 -12.33 7.16
C GLN A 70 -17.89 -12.41 5.82
N GLY A 71 -17.22 -11.33 5.41
CA GLY A 71 -16.39 -11.32 4.22
C GLY A 71 -15.17 -12.23 4.33
N VAL A 72 -14.56 -12.31 5.51
CA VAL A 72 -13.45 -13.21 5.82
C VAL A 72 -13.92 -14.67 5.77
N ASP A 73 -15.09 -14.99 6.32
CA ASP A 73 -15.67 -16.35 6.26
C ASP A 73 -15.88 -16.84 4.82
N VAL A 74 -16.27 -15.93 3.91
CA VAL A 74 -16.42 -16.24 2.49
C VAL A 74 -15.08 -16.36 1.78
N ALA A 75 -14.10 -15.50 2.12
CA ALA A 75 -12.83 -15.42 1.41
C ALA A 75 -11.81 -16.47 1.86
N LYS A 76 -11.76 -16.82 3.15
CA LYS A 76 -10.75 -17.72 3.72
C LYS A 76 -10.70 -19.10 3.01
N PRO A 77 -11.83 -19.76 2.70
CA PRO A 77 -11.81 -21.02 1.94
C PRO A 77 -11.20 -20.91 0.53
N LEU A 78 -11.22 -19.72 -0.07
CA LEU A 78 -10.65 -19.52 -1.41
C LEU A 78 -9.13 -19.70 -1.41
N PHE A 79 -8.43 -19.37 -0.31
CA PHE A 79 -6.98 -19.57 -0.25
C PHE A 79 -6.60 -21.05 -0.23
N ALA A 80 -7.44 -21.91 0.37
CA ALA A 80 -7.27 -23.35 0.28
C ALA A 80 -7.64 -23.87 -1.13
N GLN A 81 -8.75 -23.37 -1.70
CA GLN A 81 -9.21 -23.76 -3.04
C GLN A 81 -8.18 -23.42 -4.15
N TYR A 82 -7.49 -22.29 -4.02
CA TYR A 82 -6.53 -21.78 -5.01
C TYR A 82 -5.07 -21.95 -4.56
N SER A 83 -4.77 -22.90 -3.67
CA SER A 83 -3.42 -23.14 -3.15
C SER A 83 -2.38 -23.39 -4.26
N GLU A 84 -2.72 -24.17 -5.28
CA GLU A 84 -1.84 -24.41 -6.44
C GLU A 84 -1.50 -23.10 -7.18
N ALA A 85 -2.48 -22.20 -7.35
CA ALA A 85 -2.24 -20.92 -7.98
C ALA A 85 -1.40 -19.98 -7.10
N ILE A 86 -1.56 -20.05 -5.77
CA ILE A 86 -0.75 -19.29 -4.80
C ILE A 86 0.71 -19.72 -4.89
N GLU A 87 0.99 -21.01 -5.06
CA GLU A 87 2.35 -21.53 -5.22
C GLU A 87 2.95 -21.23 -6.59
N ALA A 88 2.15 -21.34 -7.66
CA ALA A 88 2.66 -21.27 -9.02
C ALA A 88 2.78 -19.84 -9.60
N LEU A 89 1.90 -18.92 -9.22
CA LEU A 89 1.80 -17.62 -9.90
C LEU A 89 2.63 -16.53 -9.21
N GLY A 90 3.40 -15.81 -10.02
CA GLY A 90 4.19 -14.65 -9.60
C GLY A 90 5.39 -15.00 -8.71
N PRO A 91 6.20 -16.03 -9.01
CA PRO A 91 7.32 -16.39 -8.16
C PRO A 91 8.35 -15.26 -8.14
N VAL A 92 8.64 -14.77 -6.93
CA VAL A 92 9.68 -13.77 -6.68
C VAL A 92 10.10 -13.87 -5.21
N GLU A 93 11.39 -13.95 -4.96
CA GLU A 93 11.97 -13.73 -3.64
C GLU A 93 12.44 -12.28 -3.53
N SER A 94 12.14 -11.63 -2.41
CA SER A 94 12.57 -10.26 -2.15
C SER A 94 12.72 -10.00 -0.66
N HIS A 95 13.30 -8.85 -0.36
CA HIS A 95 13.14 -8.20 0.94
C HIS A 95 11.71 -7.69 1.12
N PHE A 96 11.33 -7.31 2.33
CA PHE A 96 10.06 -6.62 2.61
C PHE A 96 10.31 -5.35 3.41
N GLY A 97 9.59 -4.29 3.07
CA GLY A 97 9.63 -3.01 3.77
C GLY A 97 8.26 -2.61 4.29
N ALA A 98 8.21 -2.16 5.53
CA ALA A 98 7.02 -1.60 6.16
C ALA A 98 7.37 -0.61 7.26
N LEU A 99 6.46 0.29 7.59
CA LEU A 99 6.51 0.98 8.88
C LEU A 99 6.29 -0.01 10.03
N SER A 100 7.01 0.19 11.11
CA SER A 100 6.91 -0.64 12.31
C SER A 100 7.13 0.21 13.56
N ASN A 101 6.29 0.03 14.57
CA ASN A 101 6.45 0.68 15.87
C ASN A 101 6.54 -0.38 16.96
N GLY A 102 7.74 -0.62 17.48
CA GLY A 102 7.97 -1.65 18.50
C GLY A 102 7.60 -3.07 18.07
N GLY A 103 7.65 -3.36 16.76
CA GLY A 103 7.25 -4.66 16.18
C GLY A 103 5.75 -4.81 15.95
N SER A 104 4.91 -3.83 16.33
CA SER A 104 3.50 -3.83 15.95
C SER A 104 3.34 -3.41 14.49
N ILE A 105 2.30 -3.95 13.82
CA ILE A 105 1.80 -3.38 12.58
C ILE A 105 1.48 -1.89 12.80
N GLU A 106 1.89 -1.05 11.87
CA GLU A 106 1.77 0.40 11.97
C GLU A 106 1.39 0.98 10.62
N PHE A 107 0.41 1.90 10.62
CA PHE A 107 -0.06 2.55 9.39
C PHE A 107 0.26 4.03 9.32
N TYR A 108 0.44 4.71 10.45
CA TYR A 108 0.47 6.16 10.54
C TYR A 108 1.88 6.71 10.78
N ASP A 109 2.57 6.25 11.81
CA ASP A 109 3.84 6.85 12.24
C ASP A 109 4.83 5.83 12.80
N GLY A 110 6.08 5.91 12.35
CA GLY A 110 7.17 5.04 12.77
C GLY A 110 8.32 5.00 11.76
N PRO A 111 9.46 4.39 12.12
CA PRO A 111 10.53 4.13 11.17
C PRO A 111 10.11 3.06 10.15
N ALA A 112 10.73 3.10 8.97
CA ALA A 112 10.65 2.01 8.00
C ALA A 112 11.63 0.90 8.41
N LYS A 113 11.12 -0.32 8.53
CA LYS A 113 11.90 -1.54 8.80
C LYS A 113 11.92 -2.41 7.55
N ILE A 114 13.11 -2.88 7.21
CA ILE A 114 13.37 -3.80 6.09
C ILE A 114 13.79 -5.15 6.66
N ILE A 115 13.16 -6.22 6.19
CA ILE A 115 13.56 -7.61 6.48
C ILE A 115 13.98 -8.34 5.20
N ASP A 116 14.84 -9.34 5.34
CA ASP A 116 15.18 -10.26 4.25
C ASP A 116 14.08 -11.31 4.04
N LYS A 117 14.29 -12.19 3.05
CA LYS A 117 13.35 -13.25 2.71
C LYS A 117 13.16 -14.31 3.81
N SER A 118 14.09 -14.39 4.76
CA SER A 118 14.07 -15.29 5.92
C SER A 118 13.47 -14.62 7.16
N GLY A 119 13.12 -13.34 7.08
CA GLY A 119 12.55 -12.57 8.20
C GLY A 119 13.59 -11.88 9.08
N ASN A 120 14.88 -11.91 8.72
CA ASN A 120 15.91 -11.22 9.50
C ASN A 120 15.85 -9.71 9.21
N SER A 121 15.99 -8.90 10.25
CA SER A 121 16.08 -7.44 10.11
C SER A 121 17.36 -7.06 9.34
N VAL A 122 17.21 -6.21 8.32
CA VAL A 122 18.29 -5.72 7.47
C VAL A 122 18.56 -4.24 7.74
N TYR A 123 17.52 -3.40 7.68
CA TYR A 123 17.61 -1.96 7.90
C TYR A 123 16.43 -1.46 8.73
N GLU A 124 16.65 -0.36 9.46
CA GLU A 124 15.60 0.42 10.10
C GLU A 124 16.00 1.90 9.99
N PHE A 125 15.10 2.75 9.47
CA PHE A 125 15.42 4.14 9.21
C PHE A 125 14.23 5.09 9.34
N ALA A 126 14.52 6.32 9.73
CA ALA A 126 13.55 7.40 9.80
C ALA A 126 13.24 7.95 8.41
N ALA A 127 12.08 8.61 8.27
CA ALA A 127 11.62 9.20 7.02
C ALA A 127 12.68 10.11 6.37
N ALA A 128 13.40 10.91 7.16
CA ALA A 128 14.37 11.88 6.65
C ALA A 128 15.55 11.24 5.91
N ASP A 129 15.88 9.99 6.24
CA ASP A 129 17.10 9.29 5.82
C ASP A 129 16.86 8.34 4.64
N TYR A 130 15.65 8.29 4.08
CA TYR A 130 15.28 7.31 3.06
C TYR A 130 16.21 7.28 1.82
N LEU A 131 16.84 8.40 1.46
CA LEU A 131 17.77 8.50 0.31
C LEU A 131 19.08 7.73 0.50
N ASP A 132 19.39 7.37 1.75
CA ASP A 132 20.51 6.50 2.05
C ASP A 132 20.16 5.04 1.76
N TYR A 133 18.87 4.66 1.82
CA TYR A 133 18.41 3.27 1.73
C TYR A 133 17.70 2.92 0.44
N ILE A 134 17.01 3.87 -0.20
CA ILE A 134 16.20 3.63 -1.38
C ILE A 134 16.78 4.42 -2.56
N GLU A 135 17.01 3.72 -3.66
CA GLU A 135 17.38 4.31 -4.95
C GLU A 135 16.42 3.84 -6.03
N GLU A 136 16.12 4.68 -7.02
CA GLU A 136 15.16 4.37 -8.08
C GLU A 136 15.85 4.24 -9.45
N LYS A 137 15.69 3.09 -10.10
CA LYS A 137 16.21 2.87 -11.45
C LYS A 137 15.15 3.16 -12.51
N VAL A 138 15.53 3.83 -13.59
CA VAL A 138 14.67 4.02 -14.78
C VAL A 138 14.98 2.93 -15.80
N GLN A 139 13.94 2.41 -16.44
CA GLN A 139 14.06 1.47 -17.55
C GLN A 139 13.46 2.10 -18.82
N PRO A 140 14.02 1.85 -20.01
CA PRO A 140 13.58 2.52 -21.24
C PRO A 140 12.16 2.13 -21.70
N TRP A 141 11.61 1.06 -21.15
CA TRP A 141 10.32 0.46 -21.54
C TRP A 141 9.18 0.75 -20.56
N SER A 142 9.43 1.48 -19.47
CA SER A 142 8.39 1.84 -18.49
C SER A 142 8.62 3.23 -17.92
N TYR A 143 7.55 4.01 -17.81
CA TYR A 143 7.56 5.25 -17.04
C TYR A 143 7.61 5.00 -15.53
N LEU A 144 7.20 3.82 -15.08
CA LEU A 144 7.29 3.46 -13.68
C LEU A 144 8.74 3.07 -13.35
N LYS A 145 9.32 3.78 -12.38
CA LYS A 145 10.67 3.48 -11.88
C LYS A 145 10.71 2.13 -11.15
N PHE A 146 11.92 1.68 -10.84
CA PHE A 146 12.21 0.44 -10.13
C PHE A 146 13.02 0.76 -8.88
N PRO A 147 12.36 1.11 -7.76
CA PRO A 147 13.02 1.29 -6.47
C PRO A 147 13.69 0.00 -5.99
N TYR A 148 14.85 0.12 -5.35
CA TYR A 148 15.60 -0.97 -4.76
C TYR A 148 16.40 -0.48 -3.54
N LEU A 149 16.85 -1.41 -2.71
CA LEU A 149 17.70 -1.14 -1.56
C LEU A 149 19.10 -0.76 -2.04
N LYS A 150 19.44 0.52 -1.87
CA LYS A 150 20.62 1.18 -2.43
C LYS A 150 21.93 0.45 -2.12
N GLN A 151 22.12 0.06 -0.86
CA GLN A 151 23.35 -0.59 -0.39
C GLN A 151 23.51 -2.02 -0.91
N ILE A 152 22.41 -2.68 -1.31
CA ILE A 152 22.44 -4.04 -1.87
C ILE A 152 22.64 -3.99 -3.39
N GLY A 153 22.11 -2.95 -4.05
CA GLY A 153 22.25 -2.75 -5.49
C GLY A 153 21.11 -3.35 -6.30
N PHE A 154 21.05 -3.03 -7.58
CA PHE A 154 20.03 -3.54 -8.50
C PHE A 154 20.56 -4.75 -9.29
N PRO A 155 19.79 -5.86 -9.45
CA PRO A 155 18.42 -6.06 -8.97
C PRO A 155 18.27 -6.70 -7.57
N GLU A 156 19.36 -7.11 -6.92
CA GLU A 156 19.35 -7.95 -5.70
C GLU A 156 18.70 -7.24 -4.48
N GLY A 157 18.74 -5.91 -4.45
CA GLY A 157 18.05 -5.06 -3.50
C GLY A 157 16.55 -4.94 -3.73
N ASN A 158 15.94 -5.81 -4.55
CA ASN A 158 14.49 -5.88 -4.70
C ASN A 158 13.82 -6.04 -3.33
N TYR A 159 12.81 -5.22 -3.09
CA TYR A 159 11.98 -5.29 -1.91
C TYR A 159 10.52 -5.09 -2.29
N ARG A 160 9.64 -5.51 -1.39
CA ARG A 160 8.19 -5.39 -1.55
C ARG A 160 7.58 -4.64 -0.38
N VAL A 161 6.51 -3.90 -0.66
CA VAL A 161 5.73 -3.12 0.30
C VAL A 161 4.25 -3.44 0.21
N GLY A 162 3.46 -2.94 1.15
CA GLY A 162 2.00 -3.15 1.19
C GLY A 162 1.59 -4.29 2.11
N PRO A 163 0.35 -4.82 1.95
CA PRO A 163 -0.25 -5.67 2.98
C PRO A 163 0.59 -6.88 3.40
N LEU A 164 1.11 -7.65 2.43
CA LEU A 164 1.94 -8.82 2.75
C LEU A 164 3.26 -8.42 3.44
N ALA A 165 3.89 -7.34 2.99
CA ALA A 165 5.12 -6.83 3.57
C ALA A 165 4.93 -6.42 5.03
N ARG A 166 3.84 -5.69 5.33
CA ARG A 166 3.49 -5.27 6.69
C ARG A 166 3.26 -6.47 7.61
N LEU A 167 2.54 -7.51 7.16
CA LEU A 167 2.37 -8.73 7.95
C LEU A 167 3.67 -9.53 8.14
N ASN A 168 4.56 -9.52 7.15
CA ASN A 168 5.85 -10.18 7.26
C ASN A 168 6.79 -9.45 8.24
N VAL A 169 6.77 -8.12 8.25
CA VAL A 169 7.60 -7.25 9.11
C VAL A 169 7.07 -7.13 10.54
N ALA A 170 5.74 -7.10 10.70
CA ALA A 170 5.11 -7.05 12.01
C ALA A 170 5.39 -8.33 12.79
N ASP A 171 5.60 -8.18 14.09
CA ASP A 171 5.63 -9.23 15.10
C ASP A 171 4.24 -9.40 15.74
N THR A 172 3.45 -8.32 15.84
CA THR A 172 2.13 -8.31 16.50
C THR A 172 1.11 -7.41 15.79
N ILE A 173 -0.18 -7.67 16.04
CA ILE A 173 -1.31 -6.79 15.67
C ILE A 173 -2.10 -6.43 16.94
N PRO A 174 -2.33 -5.15 17.26
CA PRO A 174 -2.85 -4.71 18.56
C PRO A 174 -4.40 -4.66 18.61
N THR A 175 -5.08 -5.50 17.83
CA THR A 175 -6.54 -5.64 17.82
C THR A 175 -6.94 -7.10 17.81
N GLU A 176 -8.04 -7.45 18.48
CA GLU A 176 -8.38 -8.83 18.84
C GLU A 176 -8.61 -9.73 17.62
N LYS A 177 -9.54 -9.37 16.73
CA LYS A 177 -9.93 -10.21 15.59
C LYS A 177 -8.83 -10.26 14.54
N ALA A 178 -8.20 -9.12 14.25
CA ALA A 178 -7.09 -9.10 13.30
C ALA A 178 -5.87 -9.88 13.81
N SER A 179 -5.57 -9.84 15.11
CA SER A 179 -4.51 -10.64 15.72
C SER A 179 -4.79 -12.14 15.62
N ALA A 180 -6.04 -12.57 15.85
CA ALA A 180 -6.43 -13.97 15.65
C ALA A 180 -6.23 -14.42 14.19
N LEU A 181 -6.71 -13.63 13.22
CA LEU A 181 -6.52 -13.94 11.80
C LEU A 181 -5.05 -13.93 11.38
N TYR A 182 -4.25 -13.05 11.97
CA TYR A 182 -2.81 -12.97 11.74
C TYR A 182 -2.07 -14.18 12.31
N GLY A 183 -2.45 -14.66 13.50
CA GLY A 183 -1.90 -15.89 14.07
C GLY A 183 -2.16 -17.09 13.16
N GLU A 184 -3.41 -17.29 12.72
CA GLU A 184 -3.76 -18.35 11.77
C GLU A 184 -2.96 -18.24 10.46
N TYR A 185 -2.81 -17.03 9.94
CA TYR A 185 -2.03 -16.76 8.74
C TYR A 185 -0.54 -17.12 8.94
N LYS A 186 0.06 -16.71 10.06
CA LYS A 186 1.46 -17.00 10.38
C LYS A 186 1.70 -18.49 10.60
N ASP A 187 0.80 -19.19 11.28
CA ASP A 187 0.90 -20.64 11.49
C ASP A 187 0.89 -21.39 10.15
N GLN A 188 0.12 -20.91 9.18
CA GLN A 188 -0.01 -21.56 7.88
C GLN A 188 1.10 -21.17 6.89
N TYR A 189 1.51 -19.89 6.85
CA TYR A 189 2.35 -19.35 5.77
C TYR A 189 3.69 -18.75 6.23
N GLY A 190 3.89 -18.53 7.53
CA GLY A 190 5.13 -17.95 8.07
C GLY A 190 5.50 -16.60 7.46
N ILE A 191 6.74 -16.48 6.97
CA ILE A 191 7.21 -15.33 6.17
C ILE A 191 6.94 -15.63 4.70
N ALA A 192 5.76 -15.27 4.22
CA ALA A 192 5.32 -15.72 2.90
C ALA A 192 5.88 -14.85 1.77
N GLN A 193 6.30 -15.48 0.67
CA GLN A 193 6.78 -14.81 -0.54
C GLN A 193 5.73 -14.79 -1.67
N ASN A 194 4.66 -15.58 -1.55
CA ASN A 194 3.68 -15.78 -2.62
C ASN A 194 2.87 -14.51 -2.91
N ALA A 195 2.90 -14.04 -4.16
CA ALA A 195 2.24 -12.79 -4.56
C ALA A 195 0.74 -12.78 -4.24
N LEU A 196 0.04 -13.90 -4.44
CA LEU A 196 -1.41 -13.98 -4.23
C LEU A 196 -1.81 -13.86 -2.75
N LEU A 197 -0.90 -14.09 -1.79
CA LEU A 197 -1.19 -13.92 -0.36
C LEU A 197 -1.31 -12.47 0.07
N TYR A 198 -0.98 -11.50 -0.79
CA TYR A 198 -1.37 -10.10 -0.60
C TYR A 198 -2.88 -9.94 -0.43
N HIS A 199 -3.70 -10.81 -1.04
CA HIS A 199 -5.15 -10.76 -0.84
C HIS A 199 -5.57 -11.15 0.59
N TYR A 200 -4.95 -12.18 1.18
CA TYR A 200 -5.22 -12.56 2.56
C TYR A 200 -4.74 -11.46 3.50
N ALA A 201 -3.50 -10.99 3.31
CA ALA A 201 -2.94 -9.91 4.11
C ALA A 201 -3.84 -8.67 4.12
N ARG A 202 -4.40 -8.29 2.96
CA ARG A 202 -5.34 -7.16 2.84
C ARG A 202 -6.65 -7.36 3.59
N LEU A 203 -7.14 -8.59 3.75
CA LEU A 203 -8.32 -8.88 4.58
C LEU A 203 -8.01 -8.71 6.07
N ILE A 204 -6.84 -9.18 6.51
CA ILE A 204 -6.38 -9.00 7.89
C ILE A 204 -6.23 -7.51 8.21
N GLU A 205 -5.62 -6.75 7.30
CA GLU A 205 -5.47 -5.30 7.47
C GLU A 205 -6.80 -4.54 7.42
N LEU A 206 -7.76 -5.00 6.62
CA LEU A 206 -9.09 -4.42 6.61
C LEU A 206 -9.79 -4.62 7.96
N MET A 207 -9.65 -5.79 8.57
CA MET A 207 -10.13 -6.05 9.94
C MET A 207 -9.41 -5.14 10.94
N TYR A 208 -8.08 -5.09 10.90
CA TYR A 208 -7.28 -4.23 11.77
C TYR A 208 -7.69 -2.76 11.65
N ALA A 209 -7.86 -2.24 10.43
CA ALA A 209 -8.29 -0.87 10.20
C ALA A 209 -9.68 -0.58 10.81
N ALA A 210 -10.62 -1.53 10.74
CA ALA A 210 -11.95 -1.37 11.31
C ALA A 210 -11.92 -1.41 12.85
N GLU A 211 -11.18 -2.35 13.45
CA GLU A 211 -10.98 -2.41 14.90
C GLU A 211 -10.21 -1.18 15.42
N ARG A 212 -9.19 -0.73 14.70
CA ARG A 212 -8.44 0.48 15.04
C ARG A 212 -9.29 1.73 14.95
N ALA A 213 -10.21 1.81 13.98
CA ALA A 213 -11.19 2.90 13.92
C ALA A 213 -12.09 2.90 15.16
N VAL A 214 -12.54 1.73 15.64
CA VAL A 214 -13.29 1.62 16.91
C VAL A 214 -12.45 2.13 18.08
N GLN A 215 -11.23 1.64 18.25
CA GLN A 215 -10.34 2.08 19.34
C GLN A 215 -10.12 3.60 19.34
N LEU A 216 -9.87 4.20 18.18
CA LEU A 216 -9.67 5.65 18.04
C LEU A 216 -10.95 6.44 18.33
N LEU A 217 -12.13 5.89 17.98
CA LEU A 217 -13.42 6.52 18.24
C LEU A 217 -13.90 6.34 19.69
N GLU A 218 -13.36 5.36 20.42
CA GLU A 218 -13.59 5.16 21.86
C GLU A 218 -12.67 6.02 22.73
N ASP A 219 -11.61 6.60 22.16
CA ASP A 219 -10.76 7.58 22.84
C ASP A 219 -11.46 8.94 22.93
N ASP A 220 -11.75 9.39 24.16
CA ASP A 220 -12.45 10.66 24.42
C ASP A 220 -11.70 11.88 23.83
N SER A 221 -10.38 11.79 23.65
CA SER A 221 -9.56 12.86 23.08
C SER A 221 -9.84 13.13 21.61
N ILE A 222 -10.50 12.21 20.89
CA ILE A 222 -10.82 12.35 19.46
C ILE A 222 -11.76 13.54 19.17
N THR A 223 -12.50 14.01 20.19
CA THR A 223 -13.37 15.20 20.13
C THR A 223 -12.71 16.44 20.73
N GLY A 224 -11.43 16.34 21.08
CA GLY A 224 -10.63 17.43 21.62
C GLY A 224 -10.58 18.64 20.67
N THR A 225 -10.46 19.82 21.26
CA THR A 225 -10.37 21.09 20.52
C THR A 225 -8.94 21.56 20.31
N ASP A 226 -7.96 20.90 20.94
CA ASP A 226 -6.54 21.16 20.73
C ASP A 226 -6.07 20.46 19.44
N LEU A 227 -6.38 21.09 18.31
CA LEU A 227 -6.24 20.50 16.98
C LEU A 227 -4.96 20.92 16.28
N ARG A 228 -4.22 21.87 16.83
CA ARG A 228 -3.09 22.50 16.15
C ARG A 228 -1.95 22.76 17.12
N GLN A 229 -0.75 22.38 16.71
CA GLN A 229 0.48 22.72 17.40
C GLN A 229 0.69 24.23 17.40
N ASN A 230 1.11 24.75 18.55
CA ASN A 230 1.61 26.11 18.64
C ASN A 230 2.96 26.18 17.92
N LEU A 231 3.23 27.32 17.27
CA LEU A 231 4.54 27.58 16.68
C LEU A 231 5.57 27.68 17.81
N SER A 232 6.64 26.88 17.72
CA SER A 232 7.77 26.95 18.65
C SER A 232 8.67 28.16 18.37
N GLU A 233 8.66 28.67 17.14
CA GLU A 233 9.47 29.80 16.68
C GLU A 233 8.62 30.79 15.87
N PRO A 234 8.90 32.11 15.93
CA PRO A 234 8.21 33.09 15.12
C PRO A 234 8.50 32.89 13.63
N LEU A 235 7.49 33.06 12.79
CA LEU A 235 7.66 33.04 11.34
C LEU A 235 8.41 34.27 10.85
N MET A 236 9.21 34.12 9.80
CA MET A 236 9.81 35.25 9.10
C MET A 236 8.72 36.20 8.57
N THR A 237 8.99 37.49 8.66
CA THR A 237 8.25 38.50 7.91
C THR A 237 8.51 38.34 6.41
N LYS A 238 7.62 38.89 5.58
CA LYS A 238 7.77 38.85 4.11
C LYS A 238 9.07 39.51 3.62
N ASP A 239 9.55 40.54 4.32
CA ASP A 239 10.76 41.25 3.92
C ASP A 239 12.02 40.49 4.33
N GLU A 240 12.01 39.83 5.50
CA GLU A 240 13.07 38.88 5.90
C GLU A 240 13.15 37.71 4.92
N ALA A 241 12.00 37.09 4.59
CA ALA A 241 11.96 35.97 3.65
C ALA A 241 12.52 36.33 2.26
N LYS A 242 12.23 37.54 1.75
CA LYS A 242 12.76 38.01 0.46
C LYS A 242 14.28 38.21 0.44
N GLN A 243 14.87 38.50 1.61
CA GLN A 243 16.30 38.73 1.76
C GLN A 243 17.06 37.47 2.19
N SER A 244 16.32 36.43 2.61
CA SER A 244 16.88 35.17 3.03
C SER A 244 17.15 34.25 1.83
N SER A 245 18.26 33.51 1.90
CA SER A 245 18.60 32.42 0.99
C SER A 245 18.40 31.05 1.64
N GLU A 246 17.77 31.03 2.81
CA GLU A 246 17.53 29.81 3.57
C GLU A 246 16.56 28.88 2.84
N THR A 247 16.86 27.58 2.88
CA THR A 247 15.96 26.52 2.46
C THR A 247 15.66 25.61 3.64
N LYS A 248 14.45 25.05 3.65
CA LYS A 248 14.01 24.08 4.65
C LYS A 248 13.50 22.84 3.94
N ARG A 249 13.85 21.67 4.47
CA ARG A 249 13.40 20.35 3.99
C ARG A 249 12.42 19.74 4.99
N GLY A 250 11.34 19.16 4.49
CA GLY A 250 10.38 18.38 5.27
C GLY A 250 10.07 17.06 4.57
N VAL A 251 10.13 15.96 5.33
CA VAL A 251 9.83 14.62 4.80
C VAL A 251 8.70 13.99 5.62
N GLY A 252 7.65 13.58 4.94
CA GLY A 252 6.55 12.79 5.49
C GLY A 252 6.61 11.36 4.98
N MET A 253 6.40 10.39 5.86
CA MET A 253 6.34 8.97 5.53
C MET A 253 5.15 8.34 6.25
N ILE A 254 4.32 7.60 5.51
CA ILE A 254 3.14 6.89 6.02
C ILE A 254 2.99 5.57 5.27
N GLU A 255 2.27 4.60 5.83
CA GLU A 255 1.76 3.48 5.03
C GLU A 255 0.48 3.90 4.31
N ALA A 256 0.58 4.12 3.00
CA ALA A 256 -0.63 4.06 2.20
C ALA A 256 -1.13 2.61 2.15
N THR A 257 -2.37 2.41 1.70
CA THR A 257 -2.97 1.06 1.60
C THR A 257 -2.13 0.09 0.77
N ARG A 258 -1.32 0.59 -0.17
CA ARG A 258 -0.49 -0.19 -1.11
C ARG A 258 0.99 -0.26 -0.71
N GLY A 259 1.38 0.29 0.43
CA GLY A 259 2.76 0.31 0.94
C GLY A 259 3.25 1.69 1.35
N ILE A 260 4.51 1.77 1.78
CA ILE A 260 5.19 3.00 2.21
C ILE A 260 4.99 4.12 1.18
N LEU A 261 4.62 5.31 1.63
CA LEU A 261 4.47 6.52 0.83
C LEU A 261 5.37 7.60 1.42
N ILE A 262 6.28 8.13 0.62
CA ILE A 262 7.24 9.16 1.03
C ILE A 262 7.00 10.42 0.23
N HIS A 263 6.83 11.54 0.93
CA HIS A 263 6.76 12.89 0.38
C HIS A 263 7.92 13.71 0.94
N ASP A 264 8.83 14.17 0.08
CA ASP A 264 10.01 14.97 0.45
C ASP A 264 9.96 16.31 -0.29
N TYR A 265 9.76 17.39 0.46
CA TYR A 265 9.66 18.74 -0.07
C TYR A 265 10.81 19.61 0.46
N GLU A 266 11.33 20.47 -0.40
CA GLU A 266 12.18 21.59 -0.01
C GLU A 266 11.50 22.91 -0.39
N THR A 267 11.54 23.88 0.52
CA THR A 267 11.00 25.21 0.30
C THR A 267 12.06 26.28 0.49
N ASP A 268 11.90 27.40 -0.21
CA ASP A 268 12.62 28.63 0.12
C ASP A 268 12.09 29.28 1.41
N ALA A 269 12.73 30.39 1.82
CA ALA A 269 12.32 31.17 3.00
C ALA A 269 10.91 31.77 2.90
N GLY A 270 10.35 31.90 1.69
CA GLY A 270 8.97 32.33 1.46
C GLY A 270 7.95 31.19 1.56
N GLY A 271 8.41 29.94 1.72
CA GLY A 271 7.56 28.75 1.75
C GLY A 271 7.18 28.23 0.36
N PHE A 272 7.82 28.70 -0.71
CA PHE A 272 7.59 28.17 -2.06
C PHE A 272 8.41 26.91 -2.28
N ILE A 273 7.76 25.86 -2.79
CA ILE A 273 8.41 24.59 -3.11
C ILE A 273 9.39 24.78 -4.28
N ASN A 274 10.66 24.46 -4.07
CA ASN A 274 11.69 24.48 -5.12
C ASN A 274 12.13 23.04 -5.52
N ARG A 275 11.89 22.04 -4.67
CA ARG A 275 12.15 20.62 -4.92
C ARG A 275 11.04 19.77 -4.33
N ALA A 276 10.61 18.75 -5.07
CA ALA A 276 9.72 17.71 -4.58
C ALA A 276 10.24 16.36 -5.05
N ASN A 277 10.29 15.38 -4.14
CA ASN A 277 10.49 13.98 -4.48
C ASN A 277 9.41 13.13 -3.83
N LEU A 278 8.84 12.20 -4.62
CA LEU A 278 7.74 11.34 -4.19
C LEU A 278 8.12 9.89 -4.48
N ILE A 279 8.20 9.05 -3.44
CA ILE A 279 8.29 7.60 -3.60
C ILE A 279 6.92 7.04 -3.26
N VAL A 280 6.17 6.67 -4.29
CA VAL A 280 4.77 6.28 -4.17
C VAL A 280 4.64 4.76 -4.12
N SER A 281 3.93 4.26 -3.12
CA SER A 281 3.75 2.86 -2.72
C SER A 281 3.87 1.83 -3.85
N THR A 282 2.97 1.85 -4.84
CA THR A 282 2.93 0.85 -5.92
C THR A 282 4.24 0.78 -6.72
N GLY A 283 4.96 1.90 -6.88
CA GLY A 283 6.21 1.93 -7.63
C GLY A 283 7.28 1.02 -7.02
N GLN A 284 7.29 0.87 -5.69
CA GLN A 284 8.25 0.02 -4.99
C GLN A 284 8.03 -1.47 -5.27
N ASN A 285 6.80 -1.89 -5.62
CA ASN A 285 6.51 -3.27 -6.01
C ASN A 285 6.78 -3.54 -7.50
N ASN A 286 7.19 -2.55 -8.30
CA ASN A 286 7.26 -2.66 -9.76
C ASN A 286 8.24 -3.75 -10.22
N LEU A 287 9.42 -3.83 -9.61
CA LEU A 287 10.40 -4.88 -9.94
C LEU A 287 9.85 -6.29 -9.64
N SER A 288 9.15 -6.44 -8.52
CA SER A 288 8.55 -7.72 -8.14
C SER A 288 7.36 -8.12 -9.02
N MET A 289 6.55 -7.16 -9.46
CA MET A 289 5.50 -7.40 -10.47
C MET A 289 6.10 -7.84 -11.80
N ASP A 290 7.13 -7.13 -12.28
CA ASP A 290 7.81 -7.43 -13.54
C ASP A 290 8.45 -8.83 -13.52
N ILE A 291 9.20 -9.16 -12.45
CA ILE A 291 9.77 -10.49 -12.27
C ILE A 291 8.68 -11.56 -12.22
N GLY A 292 7.65 -11.37 -11.38
CA GLY A 292 6.61 -12.38 -11.20
C GLY A 292 5.85 -12.70 -12.49
N VAL A 293 5.50 -11.66 -13.27
CA VAL A 293 4.84 -11.84 -14.57
C VAL A 293 5.77 -12.56 -15.55
N ARG A 294 7.04 -12.13 -15.64
CA ARG A 294 8.02 -12.71 -16.58
C ARG A 294 8.30 -14.18 -16.29
N GLU A 295 8.54 -14.54 -15.03
CA GLU A 295 8.87 -15.91 -14.66
C GLU A 295 7.65 -16.83 -14.80
N THR A 296 6.44 -16.34 -14.51
CA THR A 296 5.20 -17.09 -14.78
C THR A 296 5.00 -17.30 -16.29
N ALA A 297 5.22 -16.26 -17.10
CA ALA A 297 5.08 -16.34 -18.55
C ALA A 297 6.04 -17.39 -19.14
N LYS A 298 7.30 -17.42 -18.70
CA LYS A 298 8.29 -18.44 -19.11
C LYS A 298 7.86 -19.87 -18.77
N GLN A 299 7.21 -20.06 -17.62
CA GLN A 299 6.77 -21.38 -17.17
C GLN A 299 5.52 -21.87 -17.91
N MET A 300 4.63 -20.97 -18.33
CA MET A 300 3.30 -21.34 -18.81
C MET A 300 3.07 -21.12 -20.31
N ILE A 301 3.83 -20.24 -20.97
CA ILE A 301 3.72 -20.00 -22.41
C ILE A 301 4.65 -20.95 -23.16
N HIS A 302 4.06 -21.84 -23.95
CA HIS A 302 4.79 -22.71 -24.86
C HIS A 302 4.26 -22.50 -26.28
N GLY A 303 5.09 -21.93 -27.16
CA GLY A 303 4.70 -21.49 -28.49
C GLY A 303 4.19 -20.04 -28.54
N GLU A 304 3.60 -19.65 -29.66
CA GLU A 304 3.27 -18.24 -29.95
C GLU A 304 1.87 -17.80 -29.45
N GLU A 305 0.96 -18.77 -29.27
CA GLU A 305 -0.42 -18.49 -28.90
C GLU A 305 -0.60 -18.42 -27.38
N VAL A 306 -1.09 -17.28 -26.91
CA VAL A 306 -1.38 -17.04 -25.50
C VAL A 306 -2.89 -16.98 -25.32
N SER A 307 -3.45 -18.02 -24.70
CA SER A 307 -4.91 -18.09 -24.44
C SER A 307 -5.36 -16.99 -23.47
N GLU A 308 -6.61 -16.54 -23.59
CA GLU A 308 -7.22 -15.56 -22.68
C GLU A 308 -7.15 -16.00 -21.20
N GLY A 309 -7.29 -17.30 -20.94
CA GLY A 309 -7.15 -17.85 -19.59
C GLY A 309 -5.74 -17.64 -19.01
N LEU A 310 -4.71 -17.74 -19.85
CA LEU A 310 -3.32 -17.51 -19.46
C LEU A 310 -3.03 -16.01 -19.28
N LYS A 311 -3.54 -15.15 -20.19
CA LYS A 311 -3.47 -13.69 -20.03
C LYS A 311 -4.05 -13.25 -18.68
N ASN A 312 -5.23 -13.74 -18.33
CA ASN A 312 -5.86 -13.42 -17.06
C ASN A 312 -5.03 -13.91 -15.85
N ARG A 313 -4.31 -15.04 -15.95
CA ARG A 313 -3.40 -15.50 -14.88
C ARG A 313 -2.20 -14.56 -14.70
N LEU A 314 -1.64 -14.02 -15.79
CA LEU A 314 -0.59 -13.00 -15.70
C LEU A 314 -1.13 -11.72 -15.06
N GLU A 315 -2.32 -11.28 -15.44
CA GLU A 315 -2.98 -10.14 -14.80
C GLU A 315 -3.34 -10.38 -13.33
N MET A 316 -3.64 -11.62 -12.92
CA MET A 316 -3.88 -11.96 -11.51
C MET A 316 -2.66 -11.64 -10.63
N ILE A 317 -1.44 -11.84 -11.13
CA ILE A 317 -0.21 -11.50 -10.40
C ILE A 317 -0.17 -10.00 -10.14
N VAL A 318 -0.39 -9.21 -11.19
CA VAL A 318 -0.41 -7.74 -11.11
C VAL A 318 -1.49 -7.28 -10.13
N ARG A 319 -2.73 -7.81 -10.26
CA ARG A 319 -3.86 -7.47 -9.38
C ARG A 319 -3.63 -7.84 -7.91
N ALA A 320 -2.80 -8.85 -7.62
CA ALA A 320 -2.49 -9.24 -6.25
C ALA A 320 -1.86 -8.10 -5.45
N TYR A 321 -0.97 -7.33 -6.10
CA TYR A 321 -0.32 -6.16 -5.53
C TYR A 321 -1.24 -4.93 -5.40
N ASP A 322 -2.48 -4.97 -5.93
CA ASP A 322 -3.42 -3.83 -6.00
C ASP A 322 -2.73 -2.56 -6.51
N PRO A 323 -2.18 -2.54 -7.73
CA PRO A 323 -1.38 -1.41 -8.20
C PRO A 323 -2.26 -0.18 -8.47
N CYS A 324 -1.89 0.96 -7.89
CA CYS A 324 -2.41 2.25 -8.31
C CYS A 324 -1.47 2.86 -9.35
N LEU A 325 -1.63 2.49 -10.62
CA LEU A 325 -0.76 2.98 -11.70
C LEU A 325 -0.83 4.50 -11.84
N SER A 326 -2.01 5.12 -11.69
CA SER A 326 -2.14 6.58 -11.68
C SER A 326 -1.40 7.25 -10.52
N CYS A 327 -1.28 6.59 -9.37
CA CYS A 327 -0.48 7.11 -8.26
C CYS A 327 1.03 6.96 -8.56
N ALA A 328 1.41 5.86 -9.21
CA ALA A 328 2.79 5.44 -9.38
C ALA A 328 3.51 6.14 -10.56
N THR A 329 2.78 6.47 -11.63
CA THR A 329 3.33 7.16 -12.82
C THR A 329 2.75 8.54 -13.05
N HIS A 330 1.74 8.94 -12.27
CA HIS A 330 0.91 10.12 -12.56
C HIS A 330 0.24 10.08 -13.95
N ALA A 331 0.10 8.88 -14.56
CA ALA A 331 -0.53 8.70 -15.87
C ALA A 331 -2.08 8.59 -15.78
N ILE A 332 -2.76 9.14 -16.78
CA ILE A 332 -4.21 9.43 -16.78
C ILE A 332 -5.03 8.45 -17.66
N ASP A 333 -4.40 7.59 -18.48
CA ASP A 333 -5.10 6.96 -19.63
C ASP A 333 -5.82 5.62 -19.36
N GLY A 334 -5.70 5.02 -18.16
CA GLY A 334 -6.60 3.95 -17.69
C GLY A 334 -6.59 2.63 -18.49
N SER A 335 -5.75 2.49 -19.50
CA SER A 335 -5.53 1.23 -20.23
C SER A 335 -4.53 0.35 -19.47
N SER A 336 -4.71 -0.99 -19.51
CA SER A 336 -3.72 -1.93 -19.00
C SER A 336 -2.52 -1.92 -19.97
N PRO A 337 -1.31 -1.51 -19.54
CA PRO A 337 -0.18 -1.35 -20.45
C PRO A 337 0.70 -2.61 -20.50
N LEU A 338 0.17 -3.79 -20.17
CA LEU A 338 1.02 -4.98 -20.07
C LEU A 338 1.25 -5.59 -21.46
N ALA A 339 2.49 -5.52 -21.92
CA ALA A 339 2.92 -6.12 -23.16
C ALA A 339 3.69 -7.42 -22.88
N VAL A 340 3.41 -8.46 -23.67
CA VAL A 340 4.18 -9.71 -23.67
C VAL A 340 4.81 -9.86 -25.05
N ASP A 341 6.13 -9.71 -25.08
CA ASP A 341 6.95 -9.89 -26.27
C ASP A 341 7.59 -11.29 -26.22
N ILE A 342 7.34 -12.12 -27.23
CA ILE A 342 7.83 -13.50 -27.33
C ILE A 342 9.03 -13.53 -28.28
N TYR A 343 10.16 -14.04 -27.81
CA TYR A 343 11.41 -14.15 -28.57
C TYR A 343 11.80 -15.62 -28.79
N ASP A 344 12.46 -15.90 -29.92
CA ASP A 344 13.06 -17.21 -30.16
C ASP A 344 14.45 -17.36 -29.50
N SER A 345 15.08 -18.51 -29.69
CA SER A 345 16.42 -18.80 -29.15
C SER A 345 17.54 -17.94 -29.75
N GLU A 346 17.30 -17.27 -30.89
CA GLU A 346 18.24 -16.36 -31.55
C GLU A 346 18.00 -14.89 -31.14
N GLY A 347 16.98 -14.63 -30.32
CA GLY A 347 16.59 -13.29 -29.87
C GLY A 347 15.74 -12.51 -30.88
N GLN A 348 15.20 -13.16 -31.91
CA GLN A 348 14.26 -12.52 -32.84
C GLN A 348 12.88 -12.43 -32.18
N LEU A 349 12.22 -11.27 -32.32
CA LEU A 349 10.85 -11.09 -31.85
C LEU A 349 9.89 -11.87 -32.76
N LEU A 350 9.24 -12.90 -32.21
CA LEU A 350 8.25 -13.70 -32.93
C LEU A 350 6.87 -13.03 -32.92
N LYS A 351 6.42 -12.58 -31.75
CA LYS A 351 5.07 -12.05 -31.57
C LYS A 351 4.97 -11.09 -30.38
N LYS A 352 4.07 -10.12 -30.51
CA LYS A 352 3.72 -9.16 -29.46
C LYS A 352 2.25 -9.29 -29.08
N HIS A 353 1.98 -9.40 -27.79
CA HIS A 353 0.63 -9.41 -27.23
C HIS A 353 0.46 -8.20 -26.31
N LEU A 354 -0.70 -7.56 -26.38
CA LEU A 354 -1.15 -6.56 -25.40
C LEU A 354 -2.24 -7.21 -24.54
N LEU A 355 -2.16 -7.05 -23.22
CA LEU A 355 -3.12 -7.59 -22.25
C LEU A 355 -4.17 -6.56 -21.83
#